data_AF-A0A090X1V8-F1
#
_entry.id   AF-A0A090X1V8-F1
#
_cell.length_a   1.000
_cell.length_b   1.000
_cell.length_c   1.000
_cell.angle_alpha   90.00
_cell.angle_beta   90.00
_cell.angle_gamma   90.00
#
_symmetry.space_group_name_H-M   'P 1'
#
loop_
_entity.id
_entity.type
_entity.pdbx_description
1 polymer ?
#
loop_
_entity_poly.entity_id
_entity_poly.type
_entity_poly.pdbx_seq_one_letter_code
_entity_poly.pdbx_strand_id
1 'polypeptide(L)'
;MGDWIHVNGEGIYESRPYDYYGEDAIRYTRNGKTIYAFVNTEMLNKNVITLNLSSTKITEIKQLGVNEKIDWELIGNKVNITAHPPSSFPVITFKIN
;
A
#
# COMPACT_ATOMS: atom_id res chain seq x y z
N MET A 1 1.47 -23.76 3.04
CA MET A 1 1.25 -23.05 1.75
C MET A 1 -0.14 -22.43 1.63
N GLY A 2 -1.04 -22.57 2.63
CA GLY A 2 -2.43 -22.04 2.56
C GLY A 2 -2.69 -20.74 3.32
N ASP A 3 -1.92 -20.43 4.37
CA ASP A 3 -2.21 -19.31 5.27
C ASP A 3 -2.00 -17.93 4.64
N TRP A 4 -1.05 -17.82 3.69
CA TRP A 4 -0.78 -16.55 3.01
C TRP A 4 -1.89 -16.16 2.03
N ILE A 5 -2.57 -17.16 1.44
CA ILE A 5 -3.69 -16.94 0.51
C ILE A 5 -4.95 -16.49 1.27
N HIS A 6 -5.14 -16.94 2.52
CA HIS A 6 -6.30 -16.53 3.32
C HIS A 6 -6.24 -15.06 3.72
N VAL A 7 -5.03 -14.50 3.87
CA VAL A 7 -4.81 -13.10 4.28
C VAL A 7 -4.79 -12.13 3.08
N ASN A 8 -4.32 -12.58 1.91
CA ASN A 8 -4.05 -11.70 0.75
C ASN A 8 -4.99 -11.96 -0.45
N GLY A 9 -5.88 -12.96 -0.35
CA GLY A 9 -6.74 -13.40 -1.44
C GLY A 9 -7.70 -12.33 -1.97
N GLU A 10 -8.17 -11.43 -1.10
CA GLU A 10 -9.07 -10.32 -1.46
C GLU A 10 -8.43 -9.32 -2.45
N GLY A 11 -7.09 -9.22 -2.47
CA GLY A 11 -6.36 -8.35 -3.40
C GLY A 11 -6.04 -9.01 -4.75
N ILE A 12 -6.22 -10.33 -4.86
CA ILE A 12 -5.79 -11.12 -6.02
C ILE A 12 -6.97 -11.54 -6.90
N TYR A 13 -8.12 -11.90 -6.32
CA TYR A 13 -9.25 -12.45 -7.09
C TYR A 13 -10.16 -11.40 -7.75
N GLU A 14 -10.16 -10.14 -7.28
CA GLU A 14 -11.05 -9.09 -7.80
C GLU A 14 -10.34 -7.83 -8.32
N SER A 15 -9.01 -7.83 -8.38
CA SER A 15 -8.25 -6.63 -8.76
C SER A 15 -7.97 -6.60 -10.27
N ARG A 16 -8.47 -5.56 -10.94
CA ARG A 16 -8.04 -5.19 -12.30
C ARG A 16 -6.68 -4.49 -12.20
N PRO A 17 -5.73 -4.75 -13.11
CA PRO A 17 -4.45 -4.04 -13.13
C PRO A 17 -4.70 -2.53 -13.30
N TYR A 18 -4.13 -1.73 -12.39
CA TYR A 18 -4.17 -0.28 -12.47
C TYR A 18 -3.08 0.21 -13.45
N ASP A 19 -3.47 1.04 -14.42
CA ASP A 19 -2.71 1.45 -15.61
C ASP A 19 -1.55 2.43 -15.33
N TYR A 20 -0.90 2.36 -14.15
CA TYR A 20 0.20 3.25 -13.81
C TYR A 20 1.37 2.48 -13.23
N TYR A 21 2.38 2.27 -14.08
CA TYR A 21 3.74 1.89 -13.67
C TYR A 21 4.36 3.09 -12.93
N GLY A 22 4.08 3.18 -11.63
CA GLY A 22 4.87 4.02 -10.71
C GLY A 22 6.20 3.34 -10.37
N GLU A 23 7.24 4.14 -10.16
CA GLU A 23 8.63 3.78 -9.85
C GLU A 23 8.77 2.38 -9.23
N ASP A 24 9.41 1.48 -10.00
CA ASP A 24 9.72 0.05 -9.89
C ASP A 24 9.26 -0.79 -8.67
N ALA A 25 9.20 -0.23 -7.46
CA ALA A 25 8.95 -0.91 -6.19
C ALA A 25 7.49 -0.90 -5.70
N ILE A 26 6.59 -0.11 -6.32
CA ILE A 26 5.21 0.06 -5.84
C ILE A 26 4.20 -0.46 -6.87
N ARG A 27 3.21 -1.23 -6.42
CA ARG A 27 2.10 -1.74 -7.23
C ARG A 27 0.77 -1.35 -6.59
N TYR A 28 -0.14 -0.84 -7.39
CA TYR A 28 -1.47 -0.43 -6.93
C TYR A 28 -2.53 -1.40 -7.45
N THR A 29 -3.47 -1.74 -6.58
CA THR A 29 -4.72 -2.40 -6.97
C THR A 29 -5.88 -1.65 -6.35
N ARG A 30 -7.08 -1.81 -6.91
CA ARG A 30 -8.27 -1.12 -6.43
C ARG A 30 -9.43 -2.10 -6.40
N ASN A 31 -10.10 -2.17 -5.26
CA ASN A 31 -11.36 -2.89 -5.10
C ASN A 31 -12.45 -1.89 -4.66
N GLY A 32 -13.33 -1.52 -5.59
CA GLY A 32 -14.39 -0.54 -5.37
C GLY A 32 -13.86 0.86 -5.00
N LYS A 33 -14.06 1.27 -3.76
CA LYS A 33 -13.59 2.57 -3.21
C LYS A 33 -12.23 2.46 -2.53
N THR A 34 -11.79 1.25 -2.21
CA THR A 34 -10.53 1.01 -1.49
C THR A 34 -9.40 0.81 -2.48
N ILE A 35 -8.27 1.48 -2.24
CA ILE A 35 -7.02 1.32 -2.97
C ILE A 35 -6.05 0.54 -2.08
N TYR A 36 -5.36 -0.43 -2.68
CA TYR A 36 -4.27 -1.15 -2.03
C TYR A 36 -2.96 -0.81 -2.72
N ALA A 37 -1.96 -0.41 -1.95
CA ALA A 37 -0.61 -0.16 -2.43
C ALA A 37 0.34 -1.20 -1.84
N PHE A 38 0.88 -2.06 -2.69
CA PHE A 38 1.91 -3.04 -2.36
C PHE A 38 3.27 -2.40 -2.60
N VAL A 39 4.10 -2.39 -1.57
CA VAL A 39 5.39 -1.71 -1.60
C VAL A 39 6.48 -2.69 -1.21
N ASN A 40 7.43 -2.89 -2.12
CA ASN A 40 8.62 -3.68 -1.84
C ASN A 40 9.61 -2.86 -1.01
N THR A 41 9.79 -3.23 0.26
CA THR A 41 10.66 -2.51 1.19
C THR A 41 12.13 -2.75 0.92
N GLU A 42 12.51 -3.86 0.27
CA GLU A 42 13.91 -4.13 -0.09
C GLU A 42 14.44 -3.15 -1.13
N MET A 43 13.55 -2.56 -1.93
CA MET A 43 13.89 -1.58 -2.95
C MET A 43 13.86 -0.13 -2.43
N LEU A 44 13.40 0.08 -1.19
CA LEU A 44 13.30 1.40 -0.58
C LEU A 44 14.34 1.54 0.52
N ASN A 45 15.40 2.30 0.24
CA ASN A 45 16.43 2.64 1.22
C ASN A 45 15.93 3.63 2.31
N LYS A 46 14.62 3.78 2.49
CA LYS A 46 13.98 4.76 3.38
C LYS A 46 12.65 4.22 3.90
N ASN A 47 12.32 4.56 5.16
CA ASN A 47 11.04 4.24 5.78
C ASN A 47 9.89 5.14 5.30
N VAL A 48 10.19 6.21 4.57
CA VAL A 48 9.17 7.12 4.04
C VAL A 48 8.85 6.73 2.60
N ILE A 49 7.58 6.46 2.35
CA ILE A 49 7.04 5.99 1.09
C ILE A 49 6.14 7.07 0.53
N THR A 50 6.42 7.53 -0.68
CA THR A 50 5.59 8.51 -1.36
C THR A 50 4.67 7.80 -2.34
N LEU A 51 3.37 7.78 -2.05
CA LEU A 51 2.34 7.29 -2.97
C LEU A 51 1.79 8.44 -3.81
N ASN A 52 1.64 8.23 -5.11
CA ASN A 52 0.91 9.17 -5.97
C ASN A 52 -0.56 8.75 -6.04
N LEU A 53 -1.40 9.41 -5.25
CA LEU A 53 -2.84 9.15 -5.18
C LEU A 53 -3.57 10.35 -5.77
N SER A 54 -3.44 10.53 -7.09
CA SER A 54 -4.06 11.64 -7.81
C SER A 54 -5.59 11.64 -7.60
N SER A 55 -6.11 12.73 -7.02
CA SER A 55 -7.55 13.04 -6.89
C SER A 55 -8.43 12.04 -6.13
N THR A 56 -7.87 11.23 -5.21
CA THR A 56 -8.69 10.38 -4.34
C THR A 56 -8.89 11.03 -2.98
N LYS A 57 -10.13 11.07 -2.49
CA LYS A 57 -10.44 11.56 -1.14
C LYS A 57 -10.03 10.47 -0.13
N ILE A 58 -8.86 10.65 0.47
CA ILE A 58 -8.32 9.70 1.43
C ILE A 58 -8.94 10.00 2.80
N THR A 59 -9.64 9.01 3.32
CA THR A 59 -10.25 9.05 4.66
C THR A 59 -9.38 8.32 5.68
N GLU A 60 -8.69 7.27 5.25
CA GLU A 60 -7.91 6.42 6.13
C GLU A 60 -6.81 5.68 5.38
N ILE A 61 -5.64 5.55 6.00
CA ILE A 61 -4.53 4.70 5.54
C ILE A 61 -4.13 3.75 6.66
N LYS A 62 -4.04 2.45 6.34
CA LYS A 62 -3.65 1.36 7.24
C LYS A 62 -2.61 0.47 6.57
N GLN A 63 -1.64 -0.04 7.31
CA GLN A 63 -0.69 -1.05 6.84
C GLN A 63 -1.23 -2.40 7.30
N LEU A 64 -1.45 -3.29 6.34
CA LEU A 64 -1.90 -4.64 6.66
C LEU A 64 -0.79 -5.37 7.44
N GLY A 65 -1.19 -6.02 8.54
CA GLY A 65 -0.25 -6.69 9.45
C GLY A 65 0.31 -5.81 10.57
N VAL A 66 -0.01 -4.51 10.60
CA VAL A 66 0.35 -3.59 11.69
C VAL A 66 -0.95 -3.06 12.32
N ASN A 67 -1.12 -3.30 13.63
CA ASN A 67 -2.28 -2.79 14.38
C ASN A 67 -2.11 -1.34 14.85
N GLU A 68 -0.94 -0.77 14.66
CA GLU A 68 -0.64 0.61 15.00
C GLU A 68 -1.18 1.57 13.92
N LYS A 69 -1.54 2.78 14.34
CA LYS A 69 -1.84 3.85 13.41
C LYS A 69 -0.56 4.30 12.72
N ILE A 70 -0.71 4.76 11.49
CA ILE A 70 0.41 5.16 10.65
C ILE A 70 0.34 6.64 10.41
N ASP A 71 1.47 7.29 10.53
CA ASP A 71 1.64 8.69 10.17
C ASP A 71 1.73 8.83 8.66
N TRP A 72 0.79 9.60 8.11
CA TRP A 72 0.76 9.96 6.71
C TRP A 72 0.44 11.44 6.52
N GLU A 73 1.03 12.05 5.51
CA GLU A 73 0.86 13.45 5.17
C GLU A 73 0.54 13.61 3.69
N LEU A 74 -0.48 14.42 3.38
CA LEU A 74 -0.87 14.74 2.01
C LEU A 74 -0.16 16.02 1.55
N ILE A 75 0.75 15.87 0.59
CA ILE A 75 1.52 16.96 -0.01
C ILE A 75 1.05 17.11 -1.46
N GLY A 76 0.06 17.98 -1.67
CA GLY A 76 -0.58 18.17 -2.97
C GLY A 76 -1.31 16.90 -3.43
N ASN A 77 -0.80 16.24 -4.48
CA ASN A 77 -1.35 14.99 -5.02
C ASN A 77 -0.58 13.73 -4.58
N LYS A 78 0.39 13.89 -3.69
CA LYS A 78 1.23 12.81 -3.18
C LYS A 78 0.95 12.61 -1.70
N VAL A 79 1.07 11.37 -1.25
CA VAL A 79 0.97 11.01 0.17
C VAL A 79 2.28 10.44 0.62
N ASN A 80 2.90 11.08 1.60
CA ASN A 80 4.04 10.51 2.30
C ASN A 80 3.53 9.68 3.46
N ILE A 81 3.91 8.40 3.48
CA ILE A 81 3.56 7.45 4.52
C ILE A 81 4.86 7.05 5.20
N THR A 82 4.89 7.11 6.54
CA THR A 82 6.01 6.58 7.31
C THR A 82 5.70 5.12 7.61
N ALA A 83 6.30 4.21 6.85
CA ALA A 83 6.14 2.78 7.07
C ALA A 83 6.78 2.38 8.40
N HIS A 84 6.06 1.57 9.17
CA HIS A 84 6.70 0.85 10.26
C HIS A 84 7.52 -0.29 9.64
N PRO A 85 8.78 -0.47 10.09
CA PRO A 85 9.69 -1.47 9.52
C PRO A 85 9.00 -2.83 9.53
N PRO A 86 9.16 -3.63 8.46
CA PRO A 86 8.37 -4.83 8.33
C PRO A 86 8.67 -5.82 9.45
N SER A 87 7.59 -6.26 10.07
CA SER A 87 7.50 -7.57 10.67
C SER A 87 7.78 -8.61 9.57
N SER A 88 9.00 -9.18 9.57
CA SER A 88 9.45 -10.39 8.85
C SER A 88 9.28 -10.51 7.31
N PHE A 89 8.59 -9.61 6.60
CA PHE A 89 8.27 -9.76 5.16
C PHE A 89 8.88 -8.66 4.26
N PRO A 90 9.29 -9.00 3.01
CA PRO A 90 9.92 -8.04 2.08
C PRO A 90 8.93 -7.08 1.40
N VAL A 91 7.62 -7.35 1.50
CA VAL A 91 6.56 -6.53 0.90
C VAL A 91 5.58 -6.13 1.98
N ILE A 92 5.30 -4.84 2.06
CA ILE A 92 4.25 -4.27 2.91
C ILE A 92 3.09 -3.80 2.07
N THR A 93 1.89 -3.86 2.63
CA THR A 93 0.66 -3.46 1.92
C THR A 93 -0.04 -2.36 2.68
N PHE A 94 -0.38 -1.27 2.00
CA PHE A 94 -1.20 -0.20 2.53
C PHE A 94 -2.62 -0.29 1.97
N LYS A 95 -3.62 -0.28 2.85
CA LYS A 95 -5.04 -0.15 2.56
C LYS A 95 -5.44 1.31 2.72
N ILE A 96 -5.97 1.90 1.66
CA ILE A 96 -6.35 3.32 1.57
C ILE A 96 -7.84 3.36 1.26
N ASN A 97 -8.64 4.01 2.11
CA ASN A 97 -10.10 4.16 1.95
C ASN A 97 -10.51 5.59 1.64
#